data_AF-A0A4D4MEH2-F1
#
_entry.id   AF-A0A4D4MEH2-F1
#
_cell.length_a   1.000
_cell.length_b   1.000
_cell.length_c   1.000
_cell.angle_alpha   90.00
_cell.angle_beta   90.00
_cell.angle_gamma   90.00
#
_symmetry.space_group_name_H-M   'P 1'
#
loop_
_entity.id
_entity.type
_entity.pdbx_description
1 polymer ?
#
loop_
_entity_poly.entity_id
_entity_poly.type
_entity_poly.pdbx_seq_one_letter_code
_entity_poly.pdbx_strand_id
1 'polypeptide(L)'
;MRGRSRRRISVAALCCYRPGERSRLIYRPRFHLLLKGARKSFAWQDYRDLLVRAHLQLGAPIIVVWDNLNTHRAAGLREYAGSHEWLTIIQLPSYSPDLNPVEGIWSWLRHGPMANTAFTDPDHLTRTLRRGLAHIQRHPELIDGYLTETGLTLTPDPPKPIRKGQ
;
A
#
# COMPACT_ATOMS: atom_id res chain seq x y z
N MET A 1 -10.44 33.00 7.20
CA MET A 1 -9.27 32.67 8.06
C MET A 1 -8.60 31.41 7.51
N ARG A 2 -7.36 31.48 6.99
CA ARG A 2 -6.60 30.29 6.57
C ARG A 2 -5.74 29.81 7.73
N GLY A 3 -6.30 28.94 8.58
CA GLY A 3 -5.54 28.25 9.61
C GLY A 3 -4.60 27.24 8.96
N ARG A 4 -3.29 27.52 8.98
CA ARG A 4 -2.27 26.55 8.57
C ARG A 4 -2.40 25.33 9.49
N SER A 5 -2.85 24.19 8.94
CA SER A 5 -2.97 22.94 9.71
C SER A 5 -1.65 22.66 10.43
N ARG A 6 -1.70 22.48 11.77
CA ARG A 6 -0.54 22.10 12.60
C ARG A 6 -0.24 20.59 12.59
N ARG A 7 -0.96 19.82 11.77
CA ARG A 7 -0.87 18.35 11.70
C ARG A 7 -0.81 17.89 10.25
N ARG A 8 0.07 16.92 9.98
CA ARG A 8 0.14 16.21 8.69
C ARG A 8 -0.23 14.75 8.93
N ILE A 9 -1.03 14.19 8.03
CA ILE A 9 -1.28 12.75 7.98
C ILE A 9 -0.51 12.16 6.80
N SER A 10 0.06 10.98 7.00
CA SER A 10 0.60 10.15 5.94
C SER A 10 -0.01 8.76 6.08
N VAL A 11 -0.25 8.07 4.97
CA VAL A 11 -0.79 6.71 4.98
C VAL A 11 0.04 5.87 4.03
N ALA A 12 0.40 4.66 4.47
CA ALA A 12 0.93 3.60 3.63
C ALA A 12 -0.12 2.48 3.54
N ALA A 13 -0.25 1.86 2.38
CA ALA A 13 -1.24 0.83 2.10
C ALA A 13 -0.63 -0.30 1.27
N LEU A 14 -1.19 -1.49 1.43
CA LEU A 14 -0.90 -2.69 0.67
C LEU A 14 -2.23 -3.25 0.15
N CYS A 15 -2.31 -3.44 -1.17
CA CYS A 15 -3.30 -4.33 -1.75
C CYS A 15 -2.74 -5.74 -1.70
N CYS A 16 -3.44 -6.65 -1.02
CA CYS A 16 -3.01 -8.01 -0.79
C CYS A 16 -3.92 -8.97 -1.55
N TYR A 17 -3.30 -9.85 -2.32
CA TYR A 17 -4.00 -10.78 -3.19
C TYR A 17 -3.46 -12.20 -2.98
N ARG A 18 -4.36 -13.19 -3.02
CA ARG A 18 -4.02 -14.61 -3.03
C ARG A 18 -5.07 -15.35 -3.86
N PRO A 19 -4.68 -16.12 -4.89
CA PRO A 19 -5.64 -16.89 -5.68
C PRO A 19 -6.55 -17.75 -4.81
N GLY A 20 -7.86 -17.68 -5.04
CA GLY A 20 -8.86 -18.41 -4.26
C GLY A 20 -9.20 -17.79 -2.90
N GLU A 21 -8.56 -16.69 -2.51
CA GLU A 21 -8.90 -15.94 -1.30
C GLU A 21 -9.40 -14.53 -1.60
N ARG A 22 -10.19 -14.00 -0.66
CA ARG A 22 -10.68 -12.62 -0.72
C ARG A 22 -9.51 -11.63 -0.64
N SER A 23 -9.45 -10.71 -1.59
CA SER A 23 -8.50 -9.59 -1.60
C SER A 23 -8.66 -8.67 -0.39
N ARG A 24 -7.55 -8.15 0.12
CA ARG A 24 -7.52 -7.37 1.37
C ARG A 24 -6.71 -6.09 1.20
N LEU A 25 -7.20 -5.02 1.82
CA LEU A 25 -6.46 -3.77 1.96
C LEU A 25 -5.92 -3.68 3.38
N ILE A 26 -4.59 -3.62 3.52
CA ILE A 26 -3.92 -3.43 4.81
C ILE A 26 -3.22 -2.07 4.77
N TYR A 27 -3.50 -1.19 5.73
CA TYR A 27 -2.94 0.16 5.74
C TYR A 27 -2.49 0.60 7.12
N ARG A 28 -1.61 1.60 7.14
CA ARG A 28 -1.08 2.24 8.33
C ARG A 28 -1.19 3.76 8.18
N PRO A 29 -2.05 4.44 8.96
CA PRO A 29 -2.01 5.89 9.06
C PRO A 29 -0.96 6.33 10.09
N ARG A 30 -0.25 7.42 9.80
CA ARG A 30 0.68 8.09 10.73
C ARG A 30 0.37 9.57 10.82
N PHE A 31 0.27 10.05 12.06
CA PHE A 31 0.03 11.47 12.37
C PHE A 31 1.36 12.12 12.75
N HIS A 32 1.65 13.24 12.10
CA HIS A 32 2.85 14.02 12.31
C HIS A 32 2.47 15.35 12.96
N LEU A 33 3.05 15.60 14.14
CA LEU A 33 3.04 16.92 14.73
C LEU A 33 4.03 17.80 13.96
N LEU A 34 3.64 19.03 13.63
CA LEU A 34 4.53 19.99 12.95
C LEU A 34 5.44 20.72 13.96
N LEU A 35 6.06 19.96 14.87
CA LEU A 35 7.09 20.48 15.77
C LEU A 35 8.41 20.64 15.00
N LYS A 36 9.23 21.63 15.39
CA LYS A 36 10.56 21.84 14.81
C LYS A 36 11.42 20.59 15.08
N GLY A 37 12.00 20.01 14.02
CA GLY A 37 12.80 18.77 14.09
C GLY A 37 12.00 17.46 14.05
N ALA A 38 10.67 17.50 14.17
CA ALA A 38 9.86 16.28 14.07
C ALA A 38 9.81 15.75 12.63
N ARG A 39 9.90 14.42 12.48
CA ARG A 39 9.81 13.74 11.17
C ARG A 39 8.41 13.94 10.57
N LYS A 40 8.36 14.34 9.30
CA LYS A 40 7.12 14.69 8.58
C LYS A 40 6.70 13.66 7.53
N SER A 41 7.30 12.47 7.56
CA SER A 41 7.07 11.38 6.61
C SER A 41 7.33 10.02 7.28
N PHE A 42 6.92 8.95 6.59
CA PHE A 42 7.20 7.58 7.02
C PHE A 42 8.71 7.32 7.14
N ALA A 43 9.08 6.53 8.14
CA ALA A 43 10.40 5.93 8.27
C ALA A 43 10.38 4.49 7.74
N TRP A 44 11.53 3.90 7.45
CA TRP A 44 11.59 2.52 6.99
C TRP A 44 11.00 1.55 8.03
N GLN A 45 11.10 1.88 9.33
CA GLN A 45 10.47 1.11 10.41
C GLN A 45 8.94 1.12 10.31
N ASP A 46 8.31 2.17 9.79
CA ASP A 46 6.86 2.16 9.58
C ASP A 46 6.43 1.16 8.51
N TYR A 47 7.23 1.05 7.45
CA TYR A 47 7.00 0.07 6.39
C TYR A 47 7.24 -1.34 6.90
N ARG A 48 8.32 -1.56 7.67
CA ARG A 48 8.54 -2.81 8.40
C ARG A 48 7.33 -3.19 9.25
N ASP A 49 6.83 -2.28 10.09
CA ASP A 49 5.68 -2.58 10.94
C ASP A 49 4.40 -2.88 10.15
N LEU A 50 4.21 -2.22 9.00
CA LEU A 50 3.13 -2.51 8.07
C LEU A 50 3.26 -3.91 7.46
N LEU A 51 4.47 -4.32 7.07
CA LEU A 51 4.77 -5.66 6.53
C LEU A 51 4.54 -6.75 7.58
N VAL A 52 5.02 -6.55 8.80
CA VAL A 52 4.77 -7.48 9.91
C VAL A 52 3.28 -7.64 10.17
N ARG A 53 2.53 -6.52 10.19
CA ARG A 53 1.07 -6.59 10.32
C ARG A 53 0.42 -7.36 9.16
N ALA A 54 0.89 -7.14 7.93
CA ALA A 54 0.37 -7.87 6.77
C ALA A 54 0.62 -9.38 6.89
N HIS A 55 1.85 -9.77 7.24
CA HIS A 55 2.21 -11.17 7.45
C HIS A 55 1.34 -11.83 8.54
N LEU A 56 1.16 -11.17 9.68
CA LEU A 56 0.33 -11.70 10.77
C LEU A 56 -1.16 -11.83 10.38
N GLN A 57 -1.70 -10.88 9.60
CA GLN A 57 -3.11 -10.92 9.18
C GLN A 57 -3.38 -11.92 8.04
N LEU A 58 -2.38 -12.15 7.18
CA LEU A 58 -2.47 -13.10 6.07
C LEU A 58 -2.10 -14.52 6.49
N GLY A 59 -1.32 -14.68 7.57
CA GLY A 59 -0.92 -15.98 8.09
C GLY A 59 -0.01 -16.78 7.14
N ALA A 60 0.69 -16.09 6.23
CA ALA A 60 1.51 -16.71 5.19
C ALA A 60 2.73 -15.84 4.85
N PRO A 61 3.82 -16.44 4.31
CA PRO A 61 4.89 -15.68 3.67
C PRO A 61 4.36 -14.71 2.61
N ILE A 62 4.97 -13.55 2.49
CA ILE A 62 4.52 -12.49 1.59
C ILE A 62 5.62 -12.09 0.61
N ILE A 63 5.19 -11.87 -0.64
CA ILE A 63 5.99 -11.20 -1.66
C ILE A 63 5.44 -9.79 -1.79
N VAL A 64 6.27 -8.80 -1.53
CA VAL A 64 5.89 -7.40 -1.61
C VAL A 64 6.52 -6.76 -2.83
N VAL A 65 5.67 -6.23 -3.69
CA VAL A 65 6.05 -5.49 -4.89
C VAL A 65 5.92 -4.00 -4.58
N TRP A 66 7.02 -3.26 -4.64
CA TRP A 66 7.05 -1.83 -4.32
C TRP A 66 7.45 -0.96 -5.51
N ASP A 67 6.92 0.26 -5.50
CA ASP A 67 7.47 1.33 -6.32
C ASP A 67 8.85 1.78 -5.80
N ASN A 68 9.46 2.69 -6.55
CA ASN A 68 10.84 3.12 -6.32
C ASN A 68 10.99 4.29 -5.35
N LEU A 69 10.02 4.50 -4.44
CA LEU A 69 10.12 5.53 -3.42
C LEU A 69 11.38 5.31 -2.56
N ASN A 70 12.15 6.38 -2.30
CA ASN A 70 13.45 6.29 -1.61
C ASN A 70 13.40 5.52 -0.28
N THR A 71 12.31 5.65 0.48
CA THR A 71 12.15 4.93 1.76
C THR A 71 11.96 3.42 1.58
N HIS A 72 11.38 2.97 0.46
CA HIS A 72 11.26 1.54 0.11
C HIS A 72 12.60 0.91 -0.25
N ARG A 73 13.59 1.74 -0.63
CA ARG A 73 14.96 1.33 -0.96
C ARG A 73 15.93 1.43 0.22
N ALA A 74 15.46 1.81 1.40
CA ALA A 74 16.30 2.00 2.57
C ALA A 74 17.03 0.71 2.96
N ALA A 75 18.33 0.81 3.29
CA ALA A 75 19.18 -0.33 3.64
C ALA A 75 18.58 -1.19 4.75
N GLY A 76 18.10 -0.56 5.83
CA GLY A 76 17.48 -1.29 6.96
C GLY A 76 16.25 -2.12 6.58
N LEU A 77 15.53 -1.76 5.51
CA LEU A 77 14.39 -2.53 5.02
C LEU A 77 14.83 -3.76 4.21
N ARG A 78 15.92 -3.62 3.46
CA ARG A 78 16.55 -4.73 2.72
C ARG A 78 17.21 -5.73 3.67
N GLU A 79 17.93 -5.23 4.68
CA GLU A 79 18.52 -6.04 5.76
C GLU A 79 17.44 -6.78 6.56
N TYR A 80 16.33 -6.10 6.85
CA TYR A 80 15.19 -6.73 7.52
C TYR A 80 14.59 -7.86 6.67
N ALA A 81 14.35 -7.65 5.38
CA ALA A 81 13.86 -8.72 4.50
C ALA A 81 14.87 -9.87 4.37
N GLY A 82 16.17 -9.57 4.23
CA GLY A 82 17.22 -10.58 4.13
C GLY A 82 17.41 -11.44 5.38
N SER A 83 16.88 -11.02 6.54
CA SER A 83 16.92 -11.79 7.79
C SER A 83 15.64 -12.58 8.08
N HIS A 84 14.63 -12.52 7.20
CA HIS A 84 13.33 -13.15 7.44
C HIS A 84 12.85 -13.91 6.20
N GLU A 85 12.84 -15.25 6.28
CA GLU A 85 12.43 -16.13 5.18
C GLU A 85 10.98 -15.92 4.71
N TRP A 86 10.13 -15.36 5.56
CA TRP A 86 8.73 -15.09 5.21
C TRP A 86 8.53 -13.86 4.34
N LEU A 87 9.57 -13.04 4.10
CA LEU A 87 9.47 -11.75 3.42
C LEU A 87 10.39 -11.67 2.19
N THR A 88 9.78 -11.56 1.02
CA THR A 88 10.49 -11.24 -0.23
C THR A 88 10.07 -9.85 -0.71
N ILE A 89 11.03 -9.00 -1.07
CA ILE A 89 10.76 -7.66 -1.62
C ILE A 89 11.24 -7.60 -3.07
N ILE A 90 10.33 -7.21 -3.96
CA ILE A 90 10.57 -6.98 -5.38
C ILE A 90 10.31 -5.50 -5.67
N GLN A 91 11.17 -4.87 -6.47
CA GLN A 91 10.98 -3.49 -6.91
C GLN A 91 10.36 -3.48 -8.32
N LEU A 92 9.38 -2.62 -8.53
CA LEU A 92 8.85 -2.33 -9.85
C LEU A 92 9.92 -1.65 -10.73
N PRO A 93 9.79 -1.72 -12.06
CA PRO A 93 10.56 -0.89 -12.95
C PRO A 93 10.43 0.60 -12.60
N SER A 94 11.46 1.37 -12.94
CA SER A 94 11.43 2.82 -12.69
C SER A 94 10.33 3.48 -13.51
N TYR A 95 9.62 4.42 -12.91
CA TYR A 95 8.52 5.18 -13.53
C TYR A 95 7.32 4.33 -14.01
N SER A 96 6.99 3.25 -13.31
CA SER A 96 5.80 2.43 -13.60
C SER A 96 4.71 2.52 -12.52
N PRO A 97 4.13 3.71 -12.25
CA PRO A 97 3.04 3.86 -11.28
C PRO A 97 1.76 3.14 -11.72
N ASP A 98 1.58 2.95 -13.03
CA ASP A 98 0.50 2.18 -13.66
C ASP A 98 0.47 0.70 -13.25
N LEU A 99 1.62 0.16 -12.78
CA LEU A 99 1.71 -1.20 -12.27
C LEU A 99 1.42 -1.32 -10.77
N ASN A 100 1.14 -0.21 -10.09
CA ASN A 100 0.88 -0.20 -8.65
C ASN A 100 -0.63 -0.07 -8.35
N PRO A 101 -1.32 -1.15 -7.94
CA PRO A 101 -2.77 -1.09 -7.70
C PRO A 101 -3.15 -0.17 -6.53
N VAL A 102 -2.19 0.18 -5.66
CA VAL A 102 -2.43 1.14 -4.58
C VAL A 102 -2.66 2.56 -5.13
N GLU A 103 -2.18 2.89 -6.34
CA GLU A 103 -2.50 4.18 -6.97
C GLU A 103 -4.00 4.31 -7.32
N GLY A 104 -4.66 3.21 -7.66
CA GLY A 104 -6.12 3.17 -7.86
C GLY A 104 -6.89 3.57 -6.60
N ILE A 105 -6.45 3.07 -5.43
CA ILE A 105 -6.99 3.47 -4.12
C ILE A 105 -6.84 4.98 -3.91
N TRP A 106 -5.65 5.53 -4.15
CA TRP A 106 -5.40 6.95 -3.96
C TRP A 106 -6.18 7.81 -4.94
N SER A 107 -6.30 7.37 -6.18
CA SER A 107 -7.12 8.02 -7.21
C SER A 107 -8.58 8.09 -6.76
N TRP A 108 -9.17 6.96 -6.38
CA TRP A 108 -10.55 6.88 -5.91
C TRP A 108 -10.80 7.76 -4.68
N LEU A 109 -9.87 7.76 -3.71
CA LEU A 109 -10.00 8.61 -2.51
C LEU A 109 -10.02 10.11 -2.87
N ARG A 110 -9.13 10.55 -3.78
CA ARG A 110 -9.04 11.95 -4.21
C ARG A 110 -10.25 12.40 -5.03
N HIS A 111 -10.75 11.54 -5.91
CA HIS A 111 -11.81 11.87 -6.87
C HIS A 111 -13.22 11.53 -6.39
N GLY A 112 -13.36 10.69 -5.36
CA GLY A 112 -14.64 10.35 -4.75
C GLY A 112 -14.82 11.05 -3.40
N PRO A 113 -14.58 10.39 -2.25
CA PRO A 113 -14.92 10.91 -0.93
C PRO A 113 -14.29 12.24 -0.54
N MET A 114 -13.16 12.62 -1.17
CA MET A 114 -12.47 13.87 -0.90
C MET A 114 -12.71 14.94 -1.96
N ALA A 115 -13.34 14.59 -3.09
CA ALA A 115 -13.66 15.57 -4.12
C ALA A 115 -14.65 16.60 -3.58
N ASN A 116 -14.43 17.87 -3.96
CA ASN A 116 -15.29 19.00 -3.60
C ASN A 116 -15.55 19.18 -2.08
N THR A 117 -14.75 18.54 -1.22
CA THR A 117 -14.90 18.63 0.23
C THR A 117 -14.03 19.74 0.79
N ALA A 118 -14.65 20.78 1.32
CA ALA A 118 -13.95 21.80 2.09
C ALA A 118 -13.67 21.28 3.50
N PHE A 119 -12.44 20.81 3.74
CA PHE A 119 -12.05 20.33 5.07
C PHE A 119 -11.95 21.50 6.06
N THR A 120 -12.73 21.40 7.14
CA THR A 120 -12.83 22.39 8.21
C THR A 120 -11.65 22.35 9.17
N ASP A 121 -11.09 21.16 9.38
CA ASP A 121 -9.99 20.90 10.31
C ASP A 121 -9.27 19.57 9.96
N PRO A 122 -8.08 19.31 10.52
CA PRO A 122 -7.31 18.09 10.23
C PRO A 122 -8.00 16.80 10.70
N ASP A 123 -8.86 16.87 11.71
CA ASP A 123 -9.58 15.70 12.21
C ASP A 123 -10.74 15.34 11.26
N HIS A 124 -11.37 16.33 10.61
CA HIS A 124 -12.32 16.13 9.52
C HIS A 124 -11.65 15.39 8.35
N LEU A 125 -10.49 15.86 7.87
CA LEU A 125 -9.72 15.15 6.84
C LEU A 125 -9.41 13.70 7.25
N THR A 126 -8.97 13.51 8.49
CA THR A 126 -8.64 12.20 9.04
C THR A 126 -9.84 11.26 9.06
N ARG A 127 -11.00 11.74 9.49
CA ARG A 127 -12.26 10.97 9.52
C ARG A 127 -12.68 10.59 8.11
N THR A 128 -12.64 11.51 7.16
CA THR A 128 -12.99 11.25 5.75
C THR A 128 -12.07 10.21 5.13
N LEU A 129 -10.75 10.34 5.34
CA LEU A 129 -9.77 9.37 4.84
C LEU A 129 -10.00 7.97 5.44
N ARG A 130 -10.19 7.87 6.75
CA ARG A 130 -10.47 6.59 7.43
C ARG A 130 -11.77 5.96 6.93
N ARG A 131 -12.83 6.74 6.71
CA ARG A 131 -14.10 6.25 6.16
C ARG A 131 -13.92 5.71 4.74
N GLY A 132 -13.17 6.41 3.89
CA GLY A 132 -12.86 5.96 2.53
C GLY A 132 -12.06 4.66 2.52
N LEU A 133 -10.99 4.56 3.31
CA LEU A 133 -10.19 3.32 3.43
C LEU A 133 -11.02 2.16 4.00
N ALA A 134 -11.86 2.41 4.99
CA ALA A 134 -12.76 1.41 5.56
C ALA A 134 -13.89 0.99 4.59
N HIS A 135 -14.26 1.86 3.65
CA HIS A 135 -15.16 1.48 2.55
C HIS A 135 -14.45 0.48 1.64
N ILE A 136 -13.26 0.80 1.13
CA ILE A 136 -12.49 -0.11 0.26
C ILE A 136 -12.24 -1.47 0.95
N GLN A 137 -11.90 -1.49 2.25
CA GLN A 137 -11.74 -2.75 2.99
C GLN A 137 -12.99 -3.64 3.00
N ARG A 138 -14.19 -3.05 2.95
CA ARG A 138 -15.46 -3.78 2.94
C ARG A 138 -15.88 -4.21 1.53
N HIS A 139 -15.23 -3.68 0.50
CA HIS A 139 -15.55 -3.86 -0.92
C HIS A 139 -14.33 -4.45 -1.68
N PRO A 140 -14.02 -5.75 -1.51
CA PRO A 140 -12.88 -6.40 -2.16
C PRO A 140 -12.90 -6.30 -3.68
N GLU A 141 -14.08 -6.24 -4.28
CA GLU A 141 -14.28 -6.06 -5.72
C GLU A 141 -13.60 -4.78 -6.24
N LEU A 142 -13.48 -3.73 -5.42
CA LEU A 142 -12.73 -2.53 -5.77
C LEU A 142 -11.22 -2.83 -5.80
N ILE A 143 -10.74 -3.62 -4.84
CA ILE A 143 -9.33 -4.02 -4.74
C ILE A 143 -8.93 -4.89 -5.93
N ASP A 144 -9.82 -5.78 -6.36
CA ASP A 144 -9.67 -6.62 -7.57
C ASP A 144 -9.72 -5.78 -8.84
N GLY A 145 -10.61 -4.78 -8.89
CA GLY A 145 -10.69 -3.80 -9.98
C GLY A 145 -9.37 -3.05 -10.16
N TYR A 146 -8.78 -2.55 -9.06
CA TYR A 146 -7.49 -1.86 -9.12
C TYR A 146 -6.34 -2.76 -9.59
N LEU A 147 -6.37 -4.05 -9.30
CA LEU A 147 -5.40 -4.99 -9.88
C LEU A 147 -5.62 -5.15 -11.37
N THR A 148 -6.87 -5.32 -11.79
CA THR A 148 -7.25 -5.49 -13.20
C THR A 148 -6.80 -4.28 -14.04
N GLU A 149 -6.94 -3.07 -13.51
CA GLU A 149 -6.49 -1.83 -14.16
C GLU A 149 -4.98 -1.80 -14.44
N THR A 150 -4.16 -2.49 -13.64
CA THR A 150 -2.71 -2.59 -13.88
C THR A 150 -2.35 -3.52 -15.05
N GLY A 151 -3.31 -4.31 -15.55
CA GLY A 151 -3.06 -5.37 -16.53
C GLY A 151 -2.30 -6.58 -15.98
N LEU A 152 -1.98 -6.61 -14.68
CA LEU A 152 -1.31 -7.73 -14.03
C LEU A 152 -2.33 -8.82 -13.67
N THR A 153 -1.96 -10.08 -13.92
CA THR A 153 -2.76 -11.24 -13.55
C THR A 153 -2.04 -12.08 -12.50
N LEU A 154 -2.81 -12.65 -11.57
CA LEU A 154 -2.30 -13.55 -10.52
C LEU A 154 -2.35 -15.02 -10.92
N THR A 155 -2.69 -15.31 -12.18
CA THR A 155 -2.70 -16.67 -12.70
C THR A 155 -1.29 -17.25 -12.64
N PRO A 156 -1.08 -18.40 -11.98
CA PRO A 156 0.10 -19.17 -12.24
C PRO A 156 0.00 -19.64 -13.70
N ASP A 157 0.99 -19.29 -14.52
CA ASP A 157 1.16 -19.97 -15.80
C ASP A 157 1.18 -21.48 -15.50
N PRO A 158 0.36 -22.32 -16.16
CA PRO A 158 0.53 -23.74 -16.03
C PRO A 158 1.97 -24.08 -16.46
N PRO A 159 2.69 -24.97 -15.74
CA PRO A 159 4.04 -25.32 -16.10
C PRO A 159 4.05 -25.78 -17.56
N LYS A 160 4.81 -25.07 -18.41
CA LYS A 160 4.98 -25.47 -19.82
C LYS A 160 5.51 -26.91 -19.80
N PRO A 161 4.82 -27.88 -20.43
CA PRO A 161 5.34 -29.23 -20.48
C PRO A 161 6.70 -29.21 -21.16
N ILE A 162 7.71 -29.69 -20.44
CA ILE A 162 9.06 -29.88 -20.97
C ILE A 162 8.90 -30.86 -22.14
N ARG A 163 9.06 -30.37 -23.37
CA ARG A 163 9.22 -31.24 -24.54
C ARG A 163 10.50 -32.06 -24.31
N LYS A 164 10.36 -33.31 -23.87
CA LYS A 164 11.43 -34.29 -24.00
C LYS A 164 11.62 -34.51 -25.50
N GLY A 165 12.74 -34.04 -26.04
CA GLY A 165 13.15 -34.34 -27.40
C GLY A 165 13.27 -35.86 -27.57
N GLN A 166 12.74 -36.34 -28.69
CA GLN A 166 13.09 -37.66 -29.25
C GLN A 166 14.47 -37.58 -29.90
#